data_AF-X1I7P0-F1
#
_entry.id   AF-X1I7P0-F1
#
_cell.length_a   1.000
_cell.length_b   1.000
_cell.length_c   1.000
_cell.angle_alpha   90.00
_cell.angle_beta   90.00
_cell.angle_gamma   90.00
#
_symmetry.space_group_name_H-M   'P 1'
#
loop_
_entity.id
_entity.type
_entity.pdbx_description
1 polymer ?
#
loop_
_entity_poly.entity_id
_entity_poly.type
_entity_poly.pdbx_seq_one_letter_code
_entity_poly.pdbx_strand_id
1 'polypeptide(L)'
;CSENTANNNKYGIWLSGQITVWGSHNNTIMNNTASYNEVGIVLRGEFGRCYDNIISGNMVSNNLNYGIRVSRSPQNVFCKNTVKDNENDGIYIYNESYNNTFTENIILNNDQIGLKIDDQSYGNLIYHNCFIGHNINAQDDRTDNKWDNGTLGNFWDDYNGVDANDDGIGDTPYDITGDGYNQDNFPIWDDGPEFEIPGYNLFILLGILSVVVILVSKKLKKS
;
A
#
# COMPACT_ATOMS: atom_id res chain seq x y z
N CYS A 1 1.63 -20.07 4.14
CA CYS A 1 2.95 -19.62 4.61
C CYS A 1 2.73 -18.63 5.74
N SER A 2 3.17 -18.93 6.96
CA SER A 2 2.95 -18.03 8.10
C SER A 2 4.13 -17.97 9.05
N GLU A 3 4.35 -16.80 9.67
CA GLU A 3 5.32 -16.59 10.75
C GLU A 3 6.80 -16.83 10.33
N ASN A 4 7.15 -16.48 9.10
CA ASN A 4 8.52 -16.61 8.60
C ASN A 4 9.24 -15.26 8.52
N THR A 5 10.57 -15.30 8.61
CA THR A 5 11.45 -14.14 8.38
C THR A 5 12.31 -14.42 7.15
N ALA A 6 12.15 -13.62 6.10
CA ALA A 6 12.89 -13.74 4.85
C ALA A 6 13.65 -12.45 4.57
N ASN A 7 14.92 -12.40 4.99
CA ASN A 7 15.76 -11.21 4.91
C ASN A 7 17.05 -11.43 4.10
N ASN A 8 17.61 -10.36 3.53
CA ASN A 8 18.86 -10.37 2.77
C ASN A 8 18.84 -11.26 1.52
N ASN A 9 17.68 -11.35 0.87
CA ASN A 9 17.48 -12.11 -0.36
C ASN A 9 17.23 -11.20 -1.55
N LYS A 10 17.27 -11.78 -2.75
CA LYS A 10 16.73 -11.11 -3.94
C LYS A 10 15.23 -10.85 -3.78
N TYR A 11 14.47 -11.88 -3.43
CA TYR A 11 13.04 -11.79 -3.13
C TYR A 11 12.81 -12.36 -1.74
N GLY A 12 12.14 -11.61 -0.85
CA GLY A 12 11.82 -12.10 0.49
C GLY A 12 10.81 -13.24 0.41
N ILE A 13 9.60 -12.94 -0.07
CA ILE A 13 8.56 -13.94 -0.33
C ILE A 13 8.17 -13.89 -1.80
N TRP A 14 8.12 -15.04 -2.46
CA TRP A 14 7.87 -15.10 -3.89
C TRP A 14 6.80 -16.14 -4.25
N LEU A 15 5.70 -15.65 -4.81
CA LEU A 15 4.66 -16.44 -5.45
C LEU A 15 4.89 -16.37 -6.96
N SER A 16 5.02 -17.54 -7.58
CA SER A 16 5.54 -17.67 -8.94
C SER A 16 4.61 -18.48 -9.83
N GLY A 17 4.38 -17.97 -11.03
CA GLY A 17 3.86 -18.71 -12.16
C GLY A 17 4.90 -18.98 -13.25
N GLN A 18 6.19 -19.06 -12.87
CA GLN A 18 7.31 -19.18 -13.82
C GLN A 18 7.59 -20.59 -14.35
N ILE A 19 7.08 -21.63 -13.70
CA ILE A 19 7.51 -23.01 -14.03
C ILE A 19 6.41 -23.79 -14.72
N THR A 20 5.13 -23.47 -14.47
CA THR A 20 4.01 -24.18 -15.07
C THR A 20 2.90 -23.22 -15.49
N VAL A 21 2.00 -23.69 -16.35
CA VAL A 21 0.76 -22.97 -16.72
C VAL A 21 -0.18 -22.77 -15.52
N TRP A 22 0.03 -23.57 -14.46
CA TRP A 22 -0.64 -23.43 -13.18
C TRP A 22 0.22 -22.49 -12.33
N GLY A 23 -0.13 -21.20 -12.31
CA GLY A 23 0.53 -20.24 -11.42
C GLY A 23 0.21 -20.51 -9.95
N SER A 24 0.73 -19.67 -9.05
CA SER A 24 0.47 -19.84 -7.61
C SER A 24 -0.93 -19.32 -7.26
N HIS A 25 -1.83 -20.20 -6.79
CA HIS A 25 -3.20 -19.82 -6.43
C HIS A 25 -3.69 -20.47 -5.14
N ASN A 26 -4.71 -19.89 -4.51
CA ASN A 26 -5.32 -20.35 -3.25
C ASN A 26 -4.33 -20.43 -2.08
N ASN A 27 -3.35 -19.53 -2.00
CA ASN A 27 -2.40 -19.48 -0.90
C ASN A 27 -2.74 -18.39 0.10
N THR A 28 -2.46 -18.64 1.37
CA THR A 28 -2.44 -17.60 2.41
C THR A 28 -1.02 -17.35 2.88
N ILE A 29 -0.58 -16.11 2.76
CA ILE A 29 0.73 -15.61 3.18
C ILE A 29 0.49 -14.63 4.31
N MET A 30 0.69 -15.06 5.56
CA MET A 30 0.33 -14.25 6.71
C MET A 30 1.43 -14.06 7.75
N ASN A 31 1.48 -12.89 8.40
CA ASN A 31 2.35 -12.64 9.56
C ASN A 31 3.83 -12.93 9.30
N ASN A 32 4.33 -12.68 8.09
CA ASN A 32 5.74 -12.84 7.77
C ASN A 32 6.48 -11.50 7.81
N THR A 33 7.79 -11.55 8.04
CA THR A 33 8.70 -10.40 7.91
C THR A 33 9.53 -10.56 6.65
N ALA A 34 9.47 -9.59 5.73
CA ALA A 34 10.30 -9.51 4.54
C ALA A 34 11.07 -8.19 4.54
N SER A 35 12.35 -8.22 4.94
CA SER A 35 13.15 -7.00 5.08
C SER A 35 14.57 -7.11 4.54
N TYR A 36 15.16 -5.99 4.14
CA TYR A 36 16.53 -5.95 3.58
C TYR A 36 16.70 -6.84 2.34
N ASN A 37 15.65 -7.00 1.53
CA ASN A 37 15.70 -7.72 0.25
C ASN A 37 15.80 -6.72 -0.91
N GLU A 38 16.04 -7.20 -2.14
CA GLU A 38 15.84 -6.35 -3.33
C GLU A 38 14.35 -6.00 -3.48
N VAL A 39 13.46 -7.00 -3.38
CA VAL A 39 12.01 -6.80 -3.27
C VAL A 39 11.46 -7.62 -2.13
N GLY A 40 10.58 -7.04 -1.32
CA GLY A 40 10.00 -7.68 -0.13
C GLY A 40 9.10 -8.89 -0.48
N ILE A 41 7.93 -8.61 -1.05
CA ILE A 41 6.97 -9.64 -1.49
C ILE A 41 6.73 -9.50 -3.00
N VAL A 42 6.79 -10.61 -3.72
CA VAL A 42 6.58 -10.65 -5.17
C VAL A 42 5.47 -11.64 -5.52
N LEU A 43 4.44 -11.17 -6.22
CA LEU A 43 3.54 -12.00 -7.01
C LEU A 43 3.88 -11.78 -8.48
N ARG A 44 4.37 -12.82 -9.16
CA ARG A 44 4.77 -12.73 -10.56
C ARG A 44 4.24 -13.91 -11.37
N GLY A 45 3.26 -13.63 -12.21
CA GLY A 45 2.86 -14.54 -13.28
C GLY A 45 3.81 -14.43 -14.48
N GLU A 46 4.10 -15.57 -15.12
CA GLU A 46 4.81 -15.60 -16.41
C GLU A 46 4.07 -16.52 -17.39
N PHE A 47 4.13 -17.84 -17.16
CA PHE A 47 3.36 -18.82 -17.94
C PHE A 47 1.97 -19.06 -17.33
N GLY A 48 1.89 -19.02 -16.00
CA GLY A 48 0.64 -19.03 -15.24
C GLY A 48 0.46 -17.73 -14.46
N ARG A 49 -0.79 -17.31 -14.25
CA ARG A 49 -1.14 -16.16 -13.39
C ARG A 49 -1.12 -16.56 -11.92
N CYS A 50 -0.74 -15.65 -11.02
CA CYS A 50 -0.93 -15.86 -9.58
C CYS A 50 -2.23 -15.19 -9.14
N TYR A 51 -3.20 -15.97 -8.66
CA TYR A 51 -4.56 -15.50 -8.39
C TYR A 51 -5.16 -16.15 -7.14
N ASP A 52 -6.22 -15.58 -6.59
CA ASP A 52 -6.91 -16.08 -5.39
C ASP A 52 -5.97 -16.29 -4.18
N ASN A 53 -4.95 -15.44 -4.02
CA ASN A 53 -4.08 -15.47 -2.86
C ASN A 53 -4.48 -14.39 -1.84
N ILE A 54 -4.26 -14.68 -0.56
CA ILE A 54 -4.45 -13.74 0.54
C ILE A 54 -3.08 -13.43 1.15
N ILE A 55 -2.68 -12.17 1.10
CA ILE A 55 -1.43 -11.64 1.65
C ILE A 55 -1.82 -10.75 2.81
N SER A 56 -1.63 -11.20 4.05
CA SER A 56 -2.16 -10.49 5.21
C SER A 56 -1.25 -10.37 6.43
N GLY A 57 -1.26 -9.24 7.13
CA GLY A 57 -0.50 -9.11 8.39
C GLY A 57 1.02 -9.15 8.21
N ASN A 58 1.54 -8.97 6.99
CA ASN A 58 2.99 -9.06 6.76
C ASN A 58 3.67 -7.72 7.04
N MET A 59 4.88 -7.77 7.60
CA MET A 59 5.78 -6.63 7.78
C MET A 59 6.79 -6.62 6.62
N VAL A 60 6.70 -5.63 5.74
CA VAL A 60 7.53 -5.50 4.55
C VAL A 60 8.31 -4.19 4.62
N SER A 61 9.61 -4.26 4.91
CA SER A 61 10.36 -3.04 5.21
C SER A 61 11.83 -3.02 4.81
N ASN A 62 12.40 -1.83 4.62
CA ASN A 62 13.83 -1.67 4.38
C ASN A 62 14.34 -2.48 3.17
N ASN A 63 13.53 -2.64 2.13
CA ASN A 63 13.96 -3.31 0.90
C ASN A 63 14.55 -2.29 -0.08
N LEU A 64 15.55 -2.70 -0.86
CA LEU A 64 16.35 -1.84 -1.76
C LEU A 64 15.56 -1.34 -2.98
N ASN A 65 14.37 -1.86 -3.21
CA ASN A 65 13.50 -1.46 -4.29
C ASN A 65 12.06 -1.48 -3.77
N TYR A 66 11.18 -2.27 -4.36
CA TYR A 66 9.76 -2.30 -4.00
C TYR A 66 9.51 -3.06 -2.68
N GLY A 67 8.52 -2.60 -1.92
CA GLY A 67 7.96 -3.39 -0.82
C GLY A 67 7.21 -4.61 -1.34
N ILE A 68 6.05 -4.38 -1.97
CA ILE A 68 5.22 -5.40 -2.60
C ILE A 68 5.15 -5.14 -4.10
N ARG A 69 5.42 -6.16 -4.91
CA ARG A 69 5.34 -6.08 -6.37
C ARG A 69 4.37 -7.12 -6.94
N VAL A 70 3.38 -6.66 -7.69
CA VAL A 70 2.30 -7.47 -8.27
C VAL A 70 2.36 -7.37 -9.81
N SER A 71 2.64 -8.49 -10.47
CA SER A 71 2.77 -8.56 -11.93
C SER A 71 2.05 -9.79 -12.49
N ARG A 72 1.20 -9.60 -13.51
CA ARG A 72 0.36 -10.66 -14.12
C ARG A 72 -0.34 -11.52 -13.08
N SER A 73 -0.84 -10.87 -12.04
CA SER A 73 -1.37 -11.53 -10.85
C SER A 73 -2.70 -10.89 -10.45
N PRO A 74 -3.81 -11.33 -11.06
CA PRO A 74 -5.13 -10.78 -10.78
C PRO A 74 -5.78 -11.46 -9.57
N GLN A 75 -6.85 -10.86 -9.04
CA GLN A 75 -7.75 -11.50 -8.06
C GLN A 75 -7.08 -11.92 -6.74
N ASN A 76 -6.16 -11.10 -6.22
CA ASN A 76 -5.55 -11.32 -4.90
C ASN A 76 -6.05 -10.29 -3.89
N VAL A 77 -6.00 -10.66 -2.61
CA VAL A 77 -6.34 -9.77 -1.49
C VAL A 77 -5.09 -9.47 -0.68
N PHE A 78 -4.79 -8.19 -0.50
CA PHE A 78 -3.72 -7.68 0.32
C PHE A 78 -4.35 -6.91 1.49
N CYS A 79 -4.25 -7.44 2.71
CA CYS A 79 -4.88 -6.77 3.85
C CYS A 79 -4.07 -6.77 5.14
N LYS A 80 -4.12 -5.69 5.91
CA LYS A 80 -3.41 -5.59 7.20
C LYS A 80 -1.89 -5.70 7.07
N ASN A 81 -1.31 -5.45 5.91
CA ASN A 81 0.13 -5.44 5.75
C ASN A 81 0.69 -4.07 6.15
N THR A 82 1.88 -4.07 6.75
CA THR A 82 2.66 -2.85 6.98
C THR A 82 3.80 -2.82 5.97
N VAL A 83 3.78 -1.85 5.05
CA VAL A 83 4.74 -1.67 3.96
C VAL A 83 5.47 -0.34 4.15
N LYS A 84 6.73 -0.39 4.62
CA LYS A 84 7.41 0.82 5.06
C LYS A 84 8.90 0.91 4.79
N ASP A 85 9.40 2.14 4.70
CA ASP A 85 10.83 2.42 4.62
C ASP A 85 11.54 1.65 3.48
N ASN A 86 10.89 1.46 2.32
CA ASN A 86 11.51 0.84 1.15
C ASN A 86 12.09 1.92 0.22
N GLU A 87 13.22 1.63 -0.42
CA GLU A 87 14.01 2.62 -1.21
C GLU A 87 13.36 3.00 -2.55
N ASN A 88 12.22 2.40 -2.90
CA ASN A 88 11.41 2.75 -4.07
C ASN A 88 9.91 2.74 -3.69
N ASP A 89 9.02 2.39 -4.61
CA ASP A 89 7.58 2.34 -4.33
C ASP A 89 7.24 1.32 -3.24
N GLY A 90 6.29 1.67 -2.37
CA GLY A 90 5.79 0.75 -1.35
C GLY A 90 5.12 -0.45 -2.00
N ILE A 91 4.11 -0.20 -2.82
CA ILE A 91 3.35 -1.21 -3.56
C ILE A 91 3.33 -0.84 -5.04
N TYR A 92 3.76 -1.77 -5.92
CA TYR A 92 3.72 -1.57 -7.36
C TYR A 92 2.91 -2.65 -8.08
N ILE A 93 1.84 -2.23 -8.75
CA ILE A 93 0.86 -3.07 -9.46
C ILE A 93 0.98 -2.80 -10.97
N TYR A 94 1.33 -3.82 -11.75
CA TYR A 94 1.56 -3.64 -13.19
C TYR A 94 1.32 -4.92 -14.00
N ASN A 95 1.32 -4.78 -15.32
CA ASN A 95 1.30 -5.86 -16.32
C ASN A 95 0.10 -6.80 -16.10
N GLU A 96 -1.10 -6.32 -16.43
CA GLU A 96 -2.36 -7.07 -16.36
C GLU A 96 -2.69 -7.61 -14.95
N SER A 97 -2.37 -6.85 -13.90
CA SER A 97 -2.70 -7.21 -12.51
C SER A 97 -4.01 -6.56 -12.09
N TYR A 98 -5.12 -7.12 -12.57
CA TYR A 98 -6.46 -6.56 -12.38
C TYR A 98 -7.26 -7.23 -11.24
N ASN A 99 -8.31 -6.56 -10.77
CA ASN A 99 -9.26 -7.08 -9.78
C ASN A 99 -8.61 -7.53 -8.47
N ASN A 100 -7.52 -6.90 -8.05
CA ASN A 100 -6.97 -7.11 -6.71
C ASN A 100 -7.63 -6.17 -5.70
N THR A 101 -7.64 -6.57 -4.43
CA THR A 101 -8.14 -5.74 -3.32
C THR A 101 -7.02 -5.41 -2.35
N PHE A 102 -6.83 -4.13 -2.06
CA PHE A 102 -5.90 -3.62 -1.06
C PHE A 102 -6.71 -2.93 0.02
N THR A 103 -6.71 -3.47 1.24
CA THR A 103 -7.49 -2.89 2.34
C THR A 103 -6.83 -3.04 3.71
N GLU A 104 -7.03 -2.10 4.61
CA GLU A 104 -6.44 -2.12 5.96
C GLU A 104 -4.90 -2.18 5.94
N ASN A 105 -4.23 -1.78 4.85
CA ASN A 105 -2.77 -1.74 4.81
C ASN A 105 -2.24 -0.40 5.33
N ILE A 106 -1.09 -0.44 5.98
CA ILE A 106 -0.34 0.74 6.41
C ILE A 106 0.85 0.88 5.48
N ILE A 107 0.92 1.98 4.76
CA ILE A 107 1.94 2.28 3.75
C ILE A 107 2.63 3.54 4.24
N LEU A 108 3.93 3.44 4.55
CA LEU A 108 4.61 4.47 5.36
C LEU A 108 6.04 4.73 4.86
N ASN A 109 6.38 5.98 4.57
CA ASN A 109 7.76 6.43 4.30
C ASN A 109 8.49 5.59 3.23
N ASN A 110 7.82 5.21 2.14
CA ASN A 110 8.49 4.63 0.98
C ASN A 110 9.04 5.78 0.10
N ASP A 111 10.26 5.66 -0.43
CA ASP A 111 11.03 6.79 -0.93
C ASP A 111 10.43 7.47 -2.19
N GLN A 112 9.70 6.71 -3.02
CA GLN A 112 9.08 7.24 -4.24
C GLN A 112 7.56 7.39 -4.08
N ILE A 113 6.79 6.36 -4.42
CA ILE A 113 5.32 6.38 -4.38
C ILE A 113 4.82 5.36 -3.34
N GLY A 114 3.79 5.71 -2.57
CA GLY A 114 3.16 4.77 -1.63
C GLY A 114 2.58 3.54 -2.36
N LEU A 115 1.63 3.77 -3.29
CA LEU A 115 1.09 2.74 -4.17
C LEU A 115 1.00 3.25 -5.61
N LYS A 116 1.62 2.53 -6.55
CA LYS A 116 1.58 2.81 -7.99
C LYS A 116 0.83 1.74 -8.77
N ILE A 117 -0.07 2.16 -9.68
CA ILE A 117 -0.78 1.29 -10.62
C ILE A 117 -0.47 1.67 -12.06
N ASP A 118 -0.04 0.69 -12.86
CA ASP A 118 0.35 0.87 -14.26
C ASP A 118 0.04 -0.38 -15.12
N ASP A 119 0.37 -0.31 -16.40
CA ASP A 119 0.40 -1.34 -17.43
C ASP A 119 -0.79 -2.32 -17.42
N GLN A 120 -1.93 -1.84 -17.91
CA GLN A 120 -3.18 -2.62 -18.05
C GLN A 120 -3.71 -3.24 -16.74
N SER A 121 -3.38 -2.65 -15.59
CA SER A 121 -3.88 -3.08 -14.28
C SER A 121 -5.11 -2.25 -13.89
N TYR A 122 -6.29 -2.74 -14.25
CA TYR A 122 -7.59 -2.10 -14.01
C TYR A 122 -8.44 -2.86 -12.97
N GLY A 123 -9.55 -2.27 -12.54
CA GLY A 123 -10.52 -2.94 -11.65
C GLY A 123 -9.98 -3.26 -10.25
N ASN A 124 -8.83 -2.72 -9.86
CA ASN A 124 -8.32 -2.87 -8.50
C ASN A 124 -9.13 -2.00 -7.54
N LEU A 125 -9.34 -2.51 -6.33
CA LEU A 125 -10.11 -1.85 -5.27
C LEU A 125 -9.18 -1.55 -4.08
N ILE A 126 -8.99 -0.27 -3.78
CA ILE A 126 -8.07 0.23 -2.77
C ILE A 126 -8.87 1.08 -1.78
N TYR A 127 -9.13 0.58 -0.58
CA TYR A 127 -9.91 1.30 0.43
C TYR A 127 -9.49 0.92 1.84
N HIS A 128 -9.72 1.80 2.80
CA HIS A 128 -9.37 1.64 4.21
C HIS A 128 -7.87 1.40 4.43
N ASN A 129 -7.00 1.97 3.59
CA ASN A 129 -5.56 1.96 3.78
C ASN A 129 -5.10 3.29 4.40
N CYS A 130 -3.89 3.31 4.93
CA CYS A 130 -3.27 4.48 5.54
C CYS A 130 -1.97 4.83 4.79
N PHE A 131 -1.93 6.00 4.16
CA PHE A 131 -0.78 6.51 3.41
C PHE A 131 -0.13 7.67 4.15
N ILE A 132 1.14 7.50 4.56
CA ILE A 132 1.86 8.51 5.33
C ILE A 132 3.31 8.67 4.85
N GLY A 133 3.76 9.92 4.70
CA GLY A 133 5.17 10.28 4.61
C GLY A 133 5.82 9.99 3.26
N HIS A 134 5.04 9.97 2.18
CA HIS A 134 5.53 9.78 0.82
C HIS A 134 5.70 11.13 0.11
N ASN A 135 6.52 11.15 -0.95
CA ASN A 135 6.55 12.29 -1.87
C ASN A 135 5.27 12.33 -2.74
N ILE A 136 4.77 11.16 -3.12
CA ILE A 136 3.50 10.95 -3.82
C ILE A 136 2.81 9.78 -3.12
N ASN A 137 1.66 10.00 -2.50
CA ASN A 137 0.95 8.96 -1.76
C ASN A 137 0.45 7.83 -2.67
N ALA A 138 -0.15 8.19 -3.79
CA ALA A 138 -0.67 7.26 -4.78
C ALA A 138 -0.49 7.79 -6.20
N GLN A 139 -0.17 6.89 -7.13
CA GLN A 139 -0.20 7.16 -8.56
C GLN A 139 -0.98 6.08 -9.31
N ASP A 140 -1.92 6.48 -10.16
CA ASP A 140 -2.74 5.58 -10.96
C ASP A 140 -2.86 6.09 -12.40
N ASP A 141 -2.20 5.38 -13.31
CA ASP A 141 -2.17 5.72 -14.74
C ASP A 141 -3.28 5.00 -15.54
N ARG A 142 -4.33 4.50 -14.86
CA ARG A 142 -5.42 3.68 -15.44
C ARG A 142 -6.80 4.16 -14.99
N THR A 143 -7.84 3.98 -15.81
CA THR A 143 -9.14 4.67 -15.62
C THR A 143 -10.21 3.91 -14.83
N ASP A 144 -9.97 2.63 -14.51
CA ASP A 144 -11.01 1.70 -13.99
C ASP A 144 -10.69 1.14 -12.59
N ASN A 145 -9.73 1.74 -11.87
CA ASN A 145 -9.49 1.38 -10.48
C ASN A 145 -10.38 2.21 -9.55
N LYS A 146 -10.63 1.70 -8.35
CA LYS A 146 -11.45 2.34 -7.33
C LYS A 146 -10.61 2.56 -6.08
N TRP A 147 -10.59 3.80 -5.62
CA TRP A 147 -9.86 4.22 -4.42
C TRP A 147 -10.80 4.43 -3.22
N ASP A 148 -12.02 3.94 -3.33
CA ASP A 148 -13.01 3.86 -2.27
C ASP A 148 -13.95 2.67 -2.55
N ASN A 149 -14.72 2.26 -1.54
CA ASN A 149 -15.72 1.19 -1.68
C ASN A 149 -17.17 1.72 -1.86
N GLY A 150 -17.32 3.02 -2.18
CA GLY A 150 -18.60 3.72 -2.25
C GLY A 150 -19.15 4.23 -0.91
N THR A 151 -18.46 3.96 0.19
CA THR A 151 -18.83 4.44 1.55
C THR A 151 -17.62 4.86 2.39
N LEU A 152 -16.44 4.34 2.07
CA LEU A 152 -15.20 4.54 2.79
C LEU A 152 -14.02 4.44 1.82
N GLY A 153 -13.13 5.41 1.90
CA GLY A 153 -11.89 5.54 1.16
C GLY A 153 -10.68 5.21 2.00
N ASN A 154 -9.58 5.90 1.75
CA ASN A 154 -8.30 5.74 2.42
C ASN A 154 -7.98 6.98 3.26
N PHE A 155 -7.07 6.80 4.20
CA PHE A 155 -6.46 7.90 4.94
C PHE A 155 -5.22 8.41 4.20
N TRP A 156 -5.14 9.72 4.03
CA TRP A 156 -4.04 10.41 3.36
C TRP A 156 -3.48 11.49 4.28
N ASP A 157 -2.18 11.42 4.59
CA ASP A 157 -1.53 12.37 5.49
C ASP A 157 -1.45 13.81 4.95
N ASP A 158 -1.66 13.98 3.64
CA ASP A 158 -1.73 15.26 2.94
C ASP A 158 -3.16 15.69 2.59
N TYR A 159 -4.18 14.98 3.09
CA TYR A 159 -5.57 15.38 2.87
C TYR A 159 -5.86 16.72 3.54
N ASN A 160 -6.34 17.68 2.75
CA ASN A 160 -6.61 19.05 3.17
C ASN A 160 -8.03 19.51 2.82
N GLY A 161 -8.94 18.55 2.64
CA GLY A 161 -10.34 18.78 2.33
C GLY A 161 -11.13 19.31 3.53
N VAL A 162 -12.41 18.97 3.57
CA VAL A 162 -13.30 19.31 4.68
C VAL A 162 -14.20 18.12 4.99
N ASP A 163 -14.52 17.94 6.26
CA ASP A 163 -15.61 17.10 6.75
C ASP A 163 -16.62 18.06 7.42
N ALA A 164 -17.67 18.45 6.68
CA ALA A 164 -18.61 19.49 7.11
C ALA A 164 -19.81 18.91 7.88
N ASN A 165 -20.09 17.62 7.71
CA ASN A 165 -21.14 16.91 8.42
C ASN A 165 -20.63 16.16 9.67
N ASP A 166 -19.31 16.17 9.91
CA ASP A 166 -18.62 15.65 11.11
C ASP A 166 -18.87 14.14 11.27
N ASP A 167 -18.77 13.39 10.16
CA ASP A 167 -19.00 11.94 10.13
C ASP A 167 -17.72 11.10 10.02
N GLY A 168 -16.54 11.75 10.01
CA GLY A 168 -15.23 11.13 9.88
C GLY A 168 -14.84 10.81 8.43
N ILE A 169 -15.64 11.24 7.46
CA ILE A 169 -15.38 11.11 6.03
C ILE A 169 -15.28 12.50 5.41
N GLY A 170 -14.25 12.72 4.62
CA GLY A 170 -14.08 13.96 3.90
C GLY A 170 -15.10 14.16 2.78
N ASP A 171 -15.77 15.31 2.78
CA ASP A 171 -16.71 15.76 1.73
C ASP A 171 -16.00 16.18 0.43
N THR A 172 -14.69 16.41 0.48
CA THR A 172 -13.88 16.76 -0.69
C THR A 172 -13.16 15.50 -1.19
N PRO A 173 -13.38 15.07 -2.44
CA PRO A 173 -12.64 13.94 -3.01
C PRO A 173 -11.12 14.19 -2.98
N TYR A 174 -10.36 13.13 -2.77
CA TYR A 174 -8.91 13.13 -2.90
C TYR A 174 -8.52 12.66 -4.31
N ASP A 175 -7.83 13.53 -5.05
CA ASP A 175 -7.36 13.24 -6.41
C ASP A 175 -6.16 12.30 -6.39
N ILE A 176 -6.24 11.20 -7.16
CA ILE A 176 -5.11 10.30 -7.34
C ILE A 176 -4.25 10.81 -8.49
N THR A 177 -2.96 11.02 -8.22
CA THR A 177 -2.01 11.49 -9.24
C THR A 177 -1.92 10.47 -10.39
N GLY A 178 -1.71 10.92 -11.62
CA GLY A 178 -1.49 10.04 -12.78
C GLY A 178 -2.48 10.27 -13.91
N ASP A 179 -2.32 9.49 -14.97
CA ASP A 179 -3.10 9.63 -16.21
C ASP A 179 -4.50 8.97 -16.14
N GLY A 180 -4.82 8.30 -15.03
CA GLY A 180 -6.10 7.61 -14.82
C GLY A 180 -7.25 8.53 -14.44
N TYR A 181 -6.95 9.72 -13.89
CA TYR A 181 -7.93 10.67 -13.34
C TYR A 181 -8.88 10.04 -12.31
N ASN A 182 -8.38 9.08 -11.51
CA ASN A 182 -9.15 8.46 -10.43
C ASN A 182 -9.17 9.34 -9.19
N GLN A 183 -10.19 9.13 -8.37
CA GLN A 183 -10.39 9.84 -7.11
C GLN A 183 -10.80 8.84 -6.04
N ASP A 184 -10.41 9.14 -4.81
CA ASP A 184 -11.04 8.61 -3.61
C ASP A 184 -12.14 9.59 -3.20
N ASN A 185 -13.41 9.17 -3.30
CA ASN A 185 -14.56 10.04 -3.03
C ASN A 185 -14.96 10.06 -1.55
N PHE A 186 -14.38 9.19 -0.73
CA PHE A 186 -14.73 9.04 0.68
C PHE A 186 -13.45 9.00 1.54
N PRO A 187 -12.52 9.95 1.38
CA PRO A 187 -11.26 9.94 2.12
C PRO A 187 -11.55 9.97 3.63
N ILE A 188 -10.76 9.23 4.40
CA ILE A 188 -10.90 9.21 5.86
C ILE A 188 -10.42 10.56 6.39
N TRP A 189 -11.27 11.28 7.11
CA TRP A 189 -10.94 12.51 7.79
C TRP A 189 -10.38 12.20 9.19
N ASP A 190 -9.30 12.89 9.56
CA ASP A 190 -8.73 12.83 10.91
C ASP A 190 -9.13 14.09 11.68
N ASP A 191 -10.07 13.90 12.61
CA ASP A 191 -10.57 14.90 13.55
C ASP A 191 -9.62 15.12 14.74
N GLY A 192 -8.51 14.39 14.81
CA GLY A 192 -7.54 14.42 15.88
C GLY A 192 -7.69 13.23 16.84
N PRO A 193 -7.42 13.39 18.15
CA PRO A 193 -6.93 12.32 19.01
C PRO A 193 -7.94 11.19 19.33
N GLU A 194 -9.12 11.15 18.73
CA GLU A 194 -10.03 10.00 18.80
C GLU A 194 -9.75 8.92 17.74
N PHE A 195 -8.85 9.17 16.76
CA PHE A 195 -8.53 8.17 15.74
C PHE A 195 -7.67 7.00 16.27
N GLU A 196 -8.32 5.85 16.48
CA GLU A 196 -7.64 4.56 16.62
C GLU A 196 -7.21 4.03 15.25
N ILE A 197 -5.93 4.21 14.87
CA ILE A 197 -5.39 3.54 13.69
C ILE A 197 -5.45 2.02 13.93
N PRO A 198 -6.13 1.21 13.08
CA PRO A 198 -6.16 -0.23 13.23
C PRO A 198 -4.75 -0.82 13.29
N GLY A 199 -4.35 -1.32 14.46
CA GLY A 199 -3.03 -1.92 14.69
C GLY A 199 -1.99 -1.03 15.39
N TYR A 200 -2.31 0.20 15.78
CA TYR A 200 -1.43 1.03 16.61
C TYR A 200 -2.07 1.45 17.93
N ASN A 201 -1.30 1.31 19.01
CA ASN A 201 -1.63 1.89 20.31
C ASN A 201 -1.10 3.34 20.32
N LEU A 202 -1.85 4.28 20.91
CA LEU A 202 -1.62 5.74 20.94
C LEU A 202 -0.17 6.15 21.28
N PHE A 203 0.56 5.30 22.02
CA PHE A 203 1.96 5.51 22.38
C PHE A 203 2.96 5.45 21.20
N ILE A 204 2.63 4.80 20.08
CA ILE A 204 3.50 4.76 18.89
C ILE A 204 3.22 5.95 17.95
N LEU A 205 2.01 6.51 17.98
CA LEU A 205 1.65 7.74 17.25
C LEU A 205 2.50 8.94 17.70
N LEU A 206 2.78 9.03 19.01
CA LEU A 206 3.74 9.99 19.57
C LEU A 206 5.17 9.77 19.00
N GLY A 207 5.53 8.53 18.66
CA GLY A 207 6.77 8.20 17.96
C GLY A 207 6.81 8.76 16.54
N ILE A 208 5.75 8.57 15.75
CA ILE A 208 5.66 9.08 14.37
C ILE A 208 5.60 10.61 14.34
N LEU A 209 4.78 11.24 15.20
CA LEU A 209 4.76 12.71 15.37
C LEU A 209 6.12 13.26 15.81
N SER A 210 6.84 12.57 16.71
CA SER A 210 8.17 13.02 17.12
C SER A 210 9.19 12.95 15.97
N VAL A 211 9.10 11.96 15.08
CA VAL A 211 9.97 11.86 13.89
C VAL A 211 9.63 12.97 12.88
N VAL A 212 8.34 13.23 12.64
CA VAL A 212 7.89 14.34 11.76
C VAL A 212 8.36 15.70 12.30
N VAL A 213 8.23 15.96 13.61
CA VAL A 213 8.73 17.18 14.25
C VAL A 213 10.27 17.29 14.14
N ILE A 214 11.00 16.19 14.27
CA ILE A 214 12.46 16.16 14.10
C ILE A 214 12.86 16.44 12.63
N LEU A 215 12.11 15.95 11.65
CA LEU A 215 12.40 16.16 10.24
C LEU A 215 12.07 17.61 9.80
N VAL A 216 10.95 18.16 10.25
CA VAL A 216 10.56 19.56 9.99
C VAL A 216 11.56 20.53 10.63
N SER A 217 11.98 20.28 11.87
CA SER A 217 12.98 21.12 12.55
C SER A 217 14.39 21.05 11.91
N LYS A 218 14.74 19.94 11.24
CA LYS A 218 15.98 19.82 10.45
C LYS A 218 15.91 20.56 9.12
N LYS A 219 14.74 20.62 8.46
CA LYS A 219 14.54 21.43 7.23
C LYS A 219 14.62 22.93 7.52
N LEU A 220 14.03 23.40 8.63
CA LEU A 220 14.02 24.83 9.00
C LEU A 220 15.39 25.38 9.46
N LYS A 221 16.33 24.53 9.86
CA LYS A 221 17.70 24.95 10.22
C LYS A 221 18.66 25.05 9.03
N LYS A 222 18.24 24.65 7.84
CA LYS A 222 19.06 24.66 6.61
C LYS A 222 18.66 25.77 5.62
N SER A 223 17.66 26.59 5.94
CA SER A 223 17.33 27.84 5.24
C SER A 223 17.83 29.05 6.04
#